data_AF-A0A4R3Z3D2-F1
#
_entry.id   AF-A0A4R3Z3D2-F1
#
_cell.length_a   1.000
_cell.length_b   1.000
_cell.length_c   1.000
_cell.angle_alpha   90.00
_cell.angle_beta   90.00
_cell.angle_gamma   90.00
#
_symmetry.space_group_name_H-M   'P 1'
#
loop_
_entity.id
_entity.type
_entity.pdbx_description
1 polymer ?
#
loop_
_entity_poly.entity_id
_entity_poly.type
_entity_poly.pdbx_seq_one_letter_code
_entity_poly.pdbx_strand_id
1 'polypeptide(L)'
;MKNKHFTNKETKKYYQQIHRCFPLFGKEEKRFLQYFKESLQYNEKKHPELTYQQYIEYFGSPEEVVSAFYEHIESEYIISHMKIRKFLKYGSLTLICITIIFGTILIYTSYKAYQALQNEDIYYYEEVIEELS
;
A
#
# COMPACT_ATOMS: atom_id res chain seq x y z
N MET A 1 21.34 -0.63 18.95
CA MET A 1 20.74 0.51 18.21
C MET A 1 19.75 1.19 19.15
N LYS A 2 20.03 2.42 19.63
CA LYS A 2 19.14 3.12 20.58
C LYS A 2 17.82 3.44 19.90
N ASN A 3 16.70 3.08 20.54
CA ASN A 3 15.35 3.39 20.10
C ASN A 3 15.20 4.91 19.88
N LYS A 4 15.07 5.33 18.61
CA LYS A 4 14.90 6.73 18.20
C LYS A 4 13.46 7.18 18.49
N HIS A 5 13.17 7.48 19.75
CA HIS A 5 11.91 8.03 20.26
C HIS A 5 12.07 9.53 20.57
N PHE A 6 11.01 10.33 20.37
CA PHE A 6 10.95 11.74 20.78
C PHE A 6 10.49 11.84 22.23
N THR A 7 11.25 12.50 23.09
CA THR A 7 10.95 12.69 24.51
C THR A 7 9.95 13.84 24.71
N ASN A 8 10.09 14.93 23.96
CA ASN A 8 9.25 16.12 23.98
C ASN A 8 8.02 15.93 23.06
N LYS A 9 6.84 16.20 23.61
CA LYS A 9 5.54 16.06 22.93
C LYS A 9 5.37 17.02 21.76
N GLU A 10 5.84 18.25 21.87
CA GLU A 10 5.77 19.26 20.80
C GLU A 10 6.69 18.90 19.63
N THR A 11 7.87 18.32 19.90
CA THR A 11 8.77 17.81 18.86
C THR A 11 8.10 16.68 18.08
N LYS A 12 7.48 15.74 18.80
CA LYS A 12 6.70 14.65 18.21
C LYS A 12 5.54 15.18 17.37
N LYS A 13 4.81 16.17 17.89
CA LYS A 13 3.66 16.80 17.21
C LYS A 13 4.10 17.47 15.90
N TYR A 14 5.19 18.21 15.92
CA TYR A 14 5.75 18.88 14.74
C TYR A 14 6.17 17.87 13.66
N TYR A 15 6.95 16.85 14.04
CA TYR A 15 7.33 15.77 13.10
C TYR A 15 6.10 15.05 12.51
N GLN A 16 5.08 14.77 13.33
CA GLN A 16 3.87 14.10 12.86
C GLN A 16 3.08 14.93 11.85
N GLN A 17 3.06 16.26 11.99
CA GLN A 17 2.40 17.13 11.01
C GLN A 17 3.16 17.15 9.69
N ILE A 18 4.48 17.31 9.72
CA ILE A 18 5.31 17.20 8.50
C ILE A 18 5.05 15.87 7.80
N HIS A 19 5.10 14.76 8.55
CA HIS A 19 4.82 13.43 8.01
C HIS A 19 3.43 13.33 7.36
N ARG A 20 2.41 14.02 7.87
CA ARG A 20 1.05 14.01 7.29
C ARG A 20 0.91 14.90 6.06
N CYS A 21 1.71 15.96 5.95
CA CYS A 21 1.73 16.85 4.80
C CYS A 21 2.31 16.17 3.54
N PHE A 22 3.11 15.11 3.71
CA PHE A 22 3.60 14.33 2.58
C PHE A 22 2.46 13.58 1.85
N PRO A 23 2.24 13.85 0.55
CA PRO A 23 1.23 13.13 -0.22
C PRO A 23 1.65 11.68 -0.51
N LEU A 24 2.95 11.38 -0.42
CA LEU A 24 3.57 10.11 -0.80
C LEU A 24 4.71 9.75 0.16
N PHE A 25 4.99 8.46 0.29
CA PHE A 25 6.10 7.92 1.10
C PHE A 25 7.02 7.04 0.25
N GLY A 26 7.54 7.62 -0.84
CA GLY A 26 8.54 7.00 -1.70
C GLY A 26 9.91 6.90 -1.01
N LYS A 27 10.95 6.57 -1.80
CA LYS A 27 12.30 6.37 -1.26
C LYS A 27 12.89 7.67 -0.75
N GLU A 28 12.73 8.76 -1.50
CA GLU A 28 13.32 10.05 -1.16
C GLU A 28 12.58 10.74 -0.01
N GLU A 29 11.25 10.66 0.05
CA GLU A 29 10.46 11.18 1.17
C GLU A 29 10.82 10.45 2.47
N LYS A 30 11.02 9.12 2.41
CA LYS A 30 11.48 8.33 3.57
C LYS A 30 12.88 8.73 4.01
N ARG A 31 13.80 8.96 3.06
CA ARG A 31 15.16 9.42 3.37
C ARG A 31 15.14 10.79 4.02
N PHE A 32 14.38 11.73 3.45
CA PHE A 32 14.20 13.07 4.01
C PHE A 32 13.60 13.02 5.41
N LEU A 33 12.49 12.30 5.61
CA LEU A 33 11.85 12.17 6.92
C LEU A 33 12.78 11.55 7.95
N GLN A 34 13.60 10.57 7.56
CA GLN A 34 14.59 9.96 8.44
C GLN A 34 15.69 10.95 8.84
N TYR A 35 16.23 11.70 7.88
CA TYR A 35 17.22 12.75 8.14
C TYR A 35 16.63 13.86 9.04
N PHE A 36 15.43 14.33 8.72
CA PHE A 36 14.75 15.38 9.46
C PHE A 36 14.43 14.94 10.89
N LYS A 37 14.02 13.67 11.07
CA LYS A 37 13.82 13.07 12.39
C LYS A 37 15.10 13.13 13.24
N GLU A 38 16.25 12.83 12.65
CA GLU A 38 17.53 12.88 13.36
C GLU A 38 17.92 14.32 13.73
N SER A 39 17.70 15.27 12.82
CA SER A 39 17.91 16.70 13.09
C SER A 39 17.03 17.21 14.24
N LEU A 40 15.75 16.84 14.26
CA LEU A 40 14.83 17.19 15.34
C LEU A 40 15.26 16.56 16.67
N GLN A 41 15.68 15.29 16.67
CA GLN A 41 16.17 14.62 17.89
C GLN A 41 17.45 15.26 18.44
N TYR A 42 18.32 15.75 17.56
CA TYR A 42 19.52 16.47 17.97
C TYR A 42 19.17 17.82 18.61
N ASN A 43 18.24 18.56 17.99
CA ASN A 43 17.77 19.84 18.52
C ASN A 43 17.03 19.69 19.85
N GLU A 44 16.16 18.68 19.96
CA GLU A 44 15.45 18.35 21.18
C GLU A 44 16.40 18.07 22.35
N LYS A 45 17.51 17.37 22.11
CA LYS A 45 18.53 17.12 23.15
C LYS A 45 19.25 18.38 23.60
N LYS A 46 19.43 19.35 22.71
CA LYS A 46 20.06 20.64 23.03
C LYS A 46 19.08 21.58 23.73
N HIS A 47 17.81 21.52 23.35
CA HIS A 47 16.77 22.43 23.79
C HIS A 47 15.49 21.63 24.13
N PRO A 48 15.46 20.95 25.28
CA PRO A 48 14.36 20.05 25.64
C PRO A 48 13.02 20.77 25.85
N GLU A 49 13.07 22.07 26.14
CA GLU A 49 11.91 22.91 26.48
C GLU A 49 11.25 23.57 25.25
N LEU A 50 11.72 23.28 24.02
CA LEU A 50 11.21 23.93 22.81
C LEU A 50 9.70 23.71 22.65
N THR A 51 8.99 24.81 22.41
CA THR A 51 7.57 24.82 22.08
C THR A 51 7.36 24.62 20.58
N TYR A 52 6.14 24.22 20.22
CA TYR A 52 5.77 24.03 18.81
C TYR A 52 5.93 25.29 17.94
N GLN A 53 5.61 26.48 18.48
CA GLN A 53 5.78 27.73 17.73
C GLN A 53 7.26 28.02 17.43
N GLN A 54 8.15 27.72 18.37
CA GLN A 54 9.59 27.87 18.15
C GLN A 54 10.09 26.88 17.08
N TYR A 55 9.54 25.66 17.01
CA TYR A 55 9.85 24.75 15.91
C TYR A 55 9.45 25.32 14.55
N ILE A 56 8.29 25.99 14.45
CA ILE A 56 7.89 26.69 13.23
C ILE A 56 8.86 27.82 12.90
N GLU A 57 9.30 28.60 13.89
CA GLU A 57 10.22 29.72 13.66
C GLU A 57 11.61 29.25 13.20
N TYR A 58 12.12 28.15 13.76
CA TYR A 58 13.45 27.63 13.40
C TYR A 58 13.49 26.84 12.09
N PHE A 59 12.45 26.05 11.82
CA PHE A 59 12.45 25.10 10.69
C PHE A 59 11.46 25.46 9.58
N GLY A 60 10.56 26.40 9.82
CA GLY A 60 9.43 26.71 8.94
C GLY A 60 8.17 25.96 9.32
N SER A 61 7.05 26.35 8.71
CA SER A 61 5.80 25.62 8.87
C SER A 61 5.91 24.22 8.23
N PRO A 62 5.14 23.22 8.70
CA PRO A 62 5.17 21.88 8.11
C PRO A 62 4.93 21.88 6.60
N GLU A 63 4.11 22.80 6.09
CA GLU A 63 3.78 22.96 4.67
C GLU A 63 4.95 23.52 3.87
N GLU A 64 5.62 24.55 4.40
CA GLU A 64 6.83 25.13 3.79
C GLU A 64 7.95 24.10 3.71
N VAL A 65 8.17 23.32 4.76
CA VAL A 65 9.19 22.26 4.79
C VAL A 65 8.95 21.23 3.70
N VAL A 66 7.69 20.80 3.52
CA VAL A 66 7.33 19.83 2.47
C VAL A 66 7.42 20.45 1.08
N SER A 67 7.00 21.72 0.91
CA SER A 67 7.13 22.43 -0.37
C SER A 67 8.59 22.55 -0.79
N ALA A 68 9.45 23.00 0.13
CA ALA A 68 10.88 23.12 -0.11
C ALA A 68 11.51 21.77 -0.48
N PHE A 69 11.10 20.67 0.16
CA PHE A 69 11.56 19.34 -0.24
C PHE A 69 11.23 19.02 -1.70
N TYR A 70 10.02 19.31 -2.17
CA TYR A 70 9.61 19.02 -3.55
C TYR A 70 10.17 20.02 -4.57
N GLU A 71 10.53 21.24 -4.16
CA GLU A 71 11.24 22.19 -5.01
C GLU A 71 12.67 21.73 -5.32
N HIS A 72 13.31 21.06 -4.36
CA HIS A 72 14.72 20.65 -4.46
C HIS A 72 14.90 19.21 -4.97
N ILE A 73 13.82 18.44 -5.13
CA ILE A 73 13.89 17.08 -5.65
C ILE A 73 13.84 17.07 -7.19
N GLU A 74 14.60 16.15 -7.80
CA GLU A 74 14.67 16.02 -9.25
C GLU A 74 13.28 15.76 -9.85
N SER A 75 12.91 16.52 -10.89
CA SER A 75 11.61 16.37 -11.56
C SER A 75 11.38 14.96 -12.12
N GLU A 76 12.44 14.25 -12.50
CA GLU A 76 12.37 12.85 -12.95
C GLU A 76 11.84 11.90 -11.86
N TYR A 77 12.22 12.13 -10.59
CA TYR A 77 11.70 11.37 -9.46
C TYR A 77 10.19 11.55 -9.32
N ILE A 78 9.71 12.79 -9.39
CA ILE A 78 8.29 13.13 -9.29
C ILE A 78 7.51 12.45 -10.44
N ILE A 79 8.00 12.59 -11.68
CA ILE A 79 7.33 12.05 -12.87
C ILE A 79 7.27 10.52 -12.83
N SER A 80 8.36 9.85 -12.47
CA SER A 80 8.42 8.38 -12.41
C SER A 80 7.47 7.81 -11.34
N HIS A 81 7.41 8.42 -10.15
CA HIS A 81 6.48 8.01 -9.09
C HIS A 81 5.01 8.21 -9.49
N MET A 82 4.66 9.28 -10.20
CA MET A 82 3.31 9.47 -10.71
C MET A 82 2.91 8.39 -11.73
N LYS A 83 3.84 7.99 -12.61
CA LYS A 83 3.60 6.92 -13.61
C LYS A 83 3.38 5.57 -12.93
N ILE A 84 4.20 5.22 -11.93
CA ILE A 84 4.08 3.96 -11.19
C ILE A 84 2.73 3.88 -10.46
N ARG A 85 2.23 4.98 -9.89
CA ARG A 85 0.92 5.01 -9.23
C ARG A 85 -0.23 4.71 -10.19
N LYS A 86 -0.18 5.27 -11.41
CA LYS A 86 -1.16 4.95 -12.45
C LYS A 86 -1.08 3.47 -12.80
N PHE A 87 0.12 2.96 -13.04
CA PHE A 87 0.33 1.54 -13.37
C PHE A 87 -0.18 0.60 -12.27
N LEU A 88 0.09 0.89 -10.99
CA LEU A 88 -0.42 0.09 -9.87
C LEU A 88 -1.96 0.09 -9.81
N LYS A 89 -2.60 1.23 -9.99
CA LYS A 89 -4.07 1.34 -9.93
C LYS A 89 -4.75 0.59 -11.09
N TYR A 90 -4.23 0.75 -12.31
CA TYR A 90 -4.80 0.06 -13.47
C TYR A 90 -4.41 -1.43 -13.48
N GLY A 91 -3.17 -1.76 -13.12
CA GLY A 91 -2.67 -3.13 -13.04
C GLY A 91 -3.35 -3.97 -11.97
N SER A 92 -3.70 -3.39 -10.82
CA SER A 92 -4.46 -4.12 -9.80
C SER A 92 -5.88 -4.45 -10.28
N LEU A 93 -6.51 -3.53 -11.01
CA LEU A 93 -7.85 -3.76 -11.56
C LEU A 93 -7.82 -4.86 -12.63
N THR A 94 -6.84 -4.84 -13.54
CA THR A 94 -6.71 -5.88 -14.57
C THR A 94 -6.44 -7.26 -13.96
N LEU A 95 -5.61 -7.33 -12.91
CA LEU A 95 -5.36 -8.59 -12.19
C LEU A 95 -6.64 -9.19 -11.60
N ILE A 96 -7.48 -8.36 -10.98
CA ILE A 96 -8.77 -8.80 -10.42
C ILE A 96 -9.66 -9.35 -11.54
N CYS A 97 -9.77 -8.66 -12.68
CA CYS A 97 -10.54 -9.15 -13.81
C CYS A 97 -10.04 -10.51 -14.31
N ILE A 98 -8.72 -10.70 -14.42
CA ILE A 98 -8.13 -11.98 -14.84
C ILE A 98 -8.48 -13.09 -13.84
N THR A 99 -8.42 -12.83 -12.54
CA THR A 99 -8.78 -13.84 -11.53
C THR A 99 -10.25 -14.25 -11.59
N ILE A 100 -11.15 -13.30 -11.90
CA ILE A 100 -12.57 -13.59 -12.07
C ILE A 100 -12.78 -14.47 -13.31
N ILE A 101 -12.18 -14.12 -14.45
CA ILE A 101 -12.27 -14.89 -15.70
C ILE A 101 -11.72 -16.31 -15.51
N PHE A 102 -10.59 -16.44 -14.82
CA PHE A 102 -10.02 -17.76 -14.57
C PHE A 102 -10.92 -18.60 -13.65
N GLY A 103 -11.48 -17.98 -12.60
CA GLY A 103 -12.45 -18.63 -11.72
C GLY A 103 -13.70 -19.10 -12.45
N THR A 104 -14.27 -18.29 -13.35
CA THR A 104 -15.47 -18.67 -14.12
C THR A 104 -15.18 -19.84 -15.06
N ILE A 105 -14.00 -19.88 -15.69
CA ILE A 105 -13.59 -21.02 -16.54
C ILE A 105 -13.51 -22.30 -15.71
N LEU A 106 -12.86 -22.26 -14.54
CA LEU A 106 -12.76 -23.45 -13.68
C LEU A 106 -14.14 -23.97 -13.25
N ILE A 107 -15.02 -23.07 -12.80
CA ILE A 107 -16.39 -23.41 -12.40
C ILE A 107 -17.17 -24.00 -13.58
N TYR A 108 -17.03 -23.42 -14.78
CA TYR A 108 -17.71 -23.94 -15.97
C TYR A 108 -17.20 -25.35 -16.34
N THR A 109 -15.89 -25.57 -16.29
CA THR A 109 -15.31 -26.89 -16.58
C THR A 109 -15.72 -27.94 -15.58
N SER A 110 -15.76 -27.61 -14.28
CA SER A 110 -16.20 -28.54 -13.24
C SER A 110 -17.70 -28.84 -13.34
N TYR A 111 -18.52 -27.84 -13.64
CA TYR A 111 -19.96 -28.04 -13.88
C TYR A 111 -20.22 -28.98 -15.06
N LYS A 112 -19.51 -28.78 -16.18
CA LYS A 112 -19.62 -29.66 -17.36
C LYS A 112 -19.17 -31.09 -17.06
N ALA A 113 -18.09 -31.25 -16.28
CA ALA A 113 -17.64 -32.57 -15.84
C ALA A 113 -18.68 -33.27 -14.95
N TYR A 114 -19.33 -32.52 -14.05
CA TYR A 114 -20.40 -33.05 -13.20
C TYR A 114 -21.62 -33.51 -14.00
N GLN A 115 -22.04 -32.72 -15.00
CA GLN A 115 -23.12 -33.11 -15.90
C GLN A 115 -22.78 -34.35 -16.74
N ALA A 116 -21.53 -34.49 -17.18
CA ALA A 116 -21.10 -35.65 -17.96
C ALA A 116 -21.24 -36.95 -17.16
N LEU A 117 -20.80 -36.95 -15.90
CA LEU A 117 -20.95 -38.11 -15.00
C LEU A 117 -22.41 -38.45 -14.74
N GLN A 118 -23.24 -37.45 -14.43
CA GLN A 118 -24.66 -37.68 -14.19
C GLN A 118 -25.39 -38.23 -15.41
N ASN A 119 -25.01 -37.79 -16.62
CA ASN A 119 -25.57 -38.35 -17.86
C ASN A 119 -25.09 -39.78 -18.10
N GLU A 120 -23.84 -40.12 -17.77
CA GLU A 120 -23.29 -41.48 -17.90
C GLU A 120 -24.02 -42.46 -16.97
N ASP A 121 -24.26 -42.07 -15.71
CA ASP A 121 -24.98 -42.88 -14.71
C ASP A 121 -26.44 -43.22 -15.11
N ILE A 122 -27.07 -42.42 -15.98
CA ILE A 122 -28.44 -42.65 -16.47
C ILE A 122 -28.50 -43.73 -17.56
N TYR A 123 -27.38 -44.00 -18.26
CA TYR A 123 -27.34 -45.03 -19.30
C TYR A 123 -27.15 -46.46 -18.76
N TYR A 124 -26.83 -46.65 -17.47
CA TYR A 124 -26.55 -47.96 -16.86
C TYR A 124 -27.73 -48.57 -16.07
N TYR A 125 -28.95 -48.62 -16.64
CA TYR A 125 -30.03 -49.53 -16.23
C TYR A 125 -31.02 -49.64 -17.40
N GLU A 126 -31.45 -50.81 -17.89
CA GLU A 126 -32.22 -51.85 -17.21
C GLU A 126 -32.04 -53.18 -17.96
N GLU A 127 -31.37 -54.17 -17.37
CA GLU A 127 -31.43 -55.56 -17.83
C GLU A 127 -32.24 -56.33 -16.78
N VAL A 128 -33.55 -56.46 -17.02
CA VAL A 128 -34.41 -57.32 -16.22
C VAL A 128 -34.04 -58.76 -16.56
N ILE A 129 -33.30 -59.43 -15.68
CA ILE A 129 -33.15 -60.88 -15.76
C ILE A 129 -34.48 -61.48 -15.28
N GLU A 130 -35.32 -61.84 -16.24
CA GLU A 130 -36.51 -62.65 -16.00
C GLU A 130 -36.05 -64.08 -15.71
N GLU A 131 -36.08 -64.49 -14.44
CA GLU A 131 -35.88 -65.89 -14.07
C GLU A 131 -37.02 -66.73 -14.67
N LEU A 132 -36.71 -67.46 -15.73
CA LEU A 132 -37.58 -68.51 -16.26
C LEU A 132 -37.47 -69.77 -15.37
N SER A 133 -38.60 -70.07 -14.74
CA SER A 133 -39.05 -71.31 -14.06
C SER A 133 -38.58 -71.57 -12.63
#